data_AF-A0A429ZDB5-F1
#
_entry.id   AF-A0A429ZDB5-F1
#
_cell.length_a   1.000
_cell.length_b   1.000
_cell.length_c   1.000
_cell.angle_alpha   90.00
_cell.angle_beta   90.00
_cell.angle_gamma   90.00
#
_symmetry.space_group_name_H-M   'P 1'
#
loop_
_entity.id
_entity.type
_entity.pdbx_description
1 polymer ?
#
loop_
_entity_poly.entity_id
_entity_poly.type
_entity_poly.pdbx_seq_one_letter_code
_entity_poly.pdbx_strand_id
1 'polypeptide(L)' 'MELAFRESLKKMRGTKSKEKFSQELEMSRSNYSRIESGKSDPTIKTLEQIAKLTNSTLVVDLIPNEPTEP' A
#
# COMPACT_ATOMS: atom_id res chain seq x y z
N MET A 1 -7.98 4.10 -1.19
CA MET A 1 -6.82 3.52 -1.90
C MET A 1 -7.27 2.85 -3.19
N GLU A 2 -6.54 3.07 -4.28
CA GLU A 2 -6.83 2.51 -5.60
C GLU A 2 -6.91 0.96 -5.57
N LEU A 3 -7.85 0.39 -6.34
CA LEU A 3 -8.06 -1.05 -6.43
C LEU A 3 -6.79 -1.77 -6.95
N ALA A 4 -6.09 -1.17 -7.92
CA ALA A 4 -4.87 -1.73 -8.50
C ALA A 4 -3.76 -1.94 -7.47
N PHE A 5 -3.58 -0.98 -6.55
CA PHE A 5 -2.62 -1.11 -5.46
C PHE A 5 -2.95 -2.28 -4.52
N ARG A 6 -4.23 -2.41 -4.13
CA ARG A 6 -4.70 -3.48 -3.24
C ARG A 6 -4.50 -4.87 -3.84
N GLU A 7 -4.81 -5.02 -5.12
CA GLU A 7 -4.58 -6.27 -5.85
C GLU A 7 -3.08 -6.56 -6.00
N SER A 8 -2.25 -5.53 -6.17
CA SER A 8 -0.79 -5.69 -6.19
C SER A 8 -0.25 -6.19 -4.84
N LEU A 9 -0.71 -5.64 -3.72
CA LEU A 9 -0.39 -6.15 -2.37
C LEU A 9 -0.81 -7.60 -2.18
N LYS A 10 -2.01 -7.96 -2.66
CA LYS A 10 -2.53 -9.33 -2.57
C LYS A 10 -1.70 -10.31 -3.41
N LYS A 11 -1.27 -9.91 -4.61
CA LYS A 11 -0.37 -10.68 -5.47
C LYS A 11 1.01 -10.85 -4.82
N MET A 12 1.60 -9.79 -4.28
CA MET A 12 2.90 -9.84 -3.58
C MET A 12 2.86 -10.74 -2.33
N ARG A 13 1.74 -10.73 -1.59
CA ARG A 13 1.54 -11.67 -0.48
C ARG A 13 1.46 -13.12 -0.97
N GLY A 14 0.84 -13.36 -2.12
CA GLY A 14 0.63 -14.69 -2.67
C GLY A 14 -0.16 -15.58 -1.70
N THR A 15 0.38 -16.76 -1.39
CA THR A 15 -0.22 -17.72 -0.46
C THR A 15 0.12 -17.47 1.00
N LYS A 16 0.99 -16.49 1.31
CA LYS A 16 1.37 -16.18 2.70
C LYS A 16 0.15 -15.70 3.48
N SER A 17 0.12 -16.04 4.77
CA SER A 17 -0.86 -15.46 5.69
C SER A 17 -0.63 -13.95 5.83
N LYS A 18 -1.68 -13.23 6.21
CA LYS A 18 -1.57 -11.78 6.51
C LYS A 18 -0.59 -11.51 7.64
N GLU A 19 -0.49 -12.44 8.59
CA GLU A 19 0.46 -12.39 9.71
C GLU A 19 1.90 -12.40 9.19
N LYS A 20 2.27 -13.43 8.42
CA LYS A 20 3.63 -13.60 7.90
C LYS A 20 4.04 -12.44 7.01
N PHE A 21 3.15 -12.02 6.11
CA PHE A 21 3.48 -10.92 5.21
C PHE A 21 3.54 -9.56 5.91
N SER A 22 2.71 -9.33 6.93
CA SER A 22 2.83 -8.10 7.74
C SER A 22 4.15 -8.02 8.50
N GLN A 23 4.69 -9.15 8.96
CA GLN A 23 6.01 -9.22 9.60
C GLN A 23 7.13 -8.94 8.60
N GLU A 24 7.05 -9.50 7.38
CA GLU A 24 7.99 -9.18 6.28
C GLU A 24 7.96 -7.70 5.90
N LEU A 25 6.80 -7.05 6.05
CA LEU A 25 6.62 -5.62 5.83
C LEU A 25 6.85 -4.76 7.09
N GLU A 26 7.37 -5.35 8.17
CA GLU A 26 7.58 -4.77 9.51
C GLU A 26 6.43 -3.86 9.98
N MET A 27 5.19 -4.35 9.85
CA MET A 27 3.99 -3.66 10.31
C MET A 27 3.04 -4.62 11.04
N SER A 28 2.08 -4.07 11.79
CA SER A 28 1.10 -4.92 12.46
C SER A 28 0.17 -5.59 11.44
N ARG A 29 -0.21 -6.84 11.74
CA ARG A 29 -1.20 -7.59 10.95
C ARG A 29 -2.53 -6.85 10.78
N SER A 30 -2.96 -6.12 11.82
CA SER A 30 -4.16 -5.27 11.75
C SER A 30 -4.02 -4.15 10.73
N ASN A 31 -2.89 -3.42 10.75
CA ASN A 31 -2.61 -2.35 9.80
C ASN A 31 -2.62 -2.88 8.36
N TYR A 32 -1.84 -3.94 8.11
CA TYR A 32 -1.79 -4.58 6.79
C TYR A 32 -3.18 -5.01 6.31
N SER A 33 -3.98 -5.66 7.17
CA SER A 33 -5.31 -6.11 6.78
C SER A 33 -6.26 -4.97 6.44
N ARG A 34 -6.16 -3.81 7.11
CA ARG A 34 -6.97 -2.63 6.78
C ARG A 34 -6.56 -2.03 5.44
N ILE A 35 -5.26 -1.95 5.16
CA ILE A 35 -4.71 -1.46 3.89
C ILE A 35 -5.13 -2.37 2.73
N GLU A 36 -4.89 -3.68 2.84
CA GLU A 36 -5.23 -4.65 1.78
C GLU A 36 -6.75 -4.68 1.49
N SER A 37 -7.57 -4.54 2.53
CA SER A 37 -9.04 -4.44 2.38
C SER A 37 -9.55 -3.06 1.96
N GLY A 38 -8.68 -2.06 1.83
CA GLY A 38 -9.06 -0.69 1.46
C GLY A 38 -9.81 0.07 2.56
N LYS A 39 -9.83 -0.44 3.80
CA LYS A 39 -10.44 0.21 4.97
C LYS A 39 -9.56 1.30 5.59
N SER A 40 -8.31 1.40 5.14
CA SER A 40 -7.37 2.44 5.55
C SER A 40 -6.45 2.76 4.39
N ASP A 41 -6.19 4.04 4.20
CA ASP A 41 -5.11 4.46 3.32
C ASP A 41 -3.77 4.34 4.07
N PRO A 42 -2.71 3.83 3.39
CA PRO A 42 -1.37 3.81 3.94
C PRO A 42 -0.79 5.23 3.98
N THR A 43 0.07 5.48 4.95
CA THR A 43 0.87 6.72 4.98
C THR A 43 1.99 6.64 3.93
N ILE A 44 2.58 7.79 3.54
CA ILE A 44 3.78 7.80 2.68
C ILE A 44 4.89 6.92 3.27
N LYS A 45 5.14 7.01 4.58
CA LYS A 45 6.13 6.16 5.27
C LYS A 45 5.83 4.67 5.11
N THR A 46 4.55 4.28 5.17
CA THR A 46 4.13 2.90 4.93
C THR A 46 4.38 2.48 3.49
N LEU A 47 4.13 3.36 2.52
CA LEU A 47 4.41 3.09 1.11
C LEU A 47 5.91 2.94 0.84
N GLU A 48 6.75 3.80 1.41
CA GLU A 48 8.21 3.72 1.33
C GLU A 48 8.73 2.38 1.88
N GLN A 49 8.18 1.95 3.02
CA GLN A 49 8.53 0.69 3.66
C GLN A 49 8.14 -0.52 2.81
N ILE A 50 6.92 -0.53 2.26
CA ILE A 50 6.47 -1.57 1.34
C ILE A 50 7.42 -1.62 0.14
N ALA A 51 7.68 -0.49 -0.51
CA ALA A 51 8.56 -0.41 -1.67
C ALA A 51 9.95 -0.99 -1.39
N LYS A 52 10.57 -0.60 -0.26
CA LYS A 52 11.87 -1.12 0.18
C LYS A 52 11.88 -2.63 0.36
N LEU A 53 10.83 -3.19 0.98
CA LEU A 53 10.78 -4.61 1.37
C LEU A 53 10.27 -5.52 0.25
N THR A 54 9.57 -4.97 -0.76
CA THR A 54 9.09 -5.73 -1.92
C THR A 54 9.93 -5.54 -3.17
N ASN A 55 11.07 -4.84 -3.08
CA ASN A 55 11.90 -4.47 -4.24
C ASN A 55 11.09 -3.75 -5.34
N SER A 56 10.24 -2.82 -4.91
CA SER A 56 9.41 -1.98 -5.78
C SER A 56 9.85 -0.53 -5.70
N THR A 57 9.54 0.26 -6.72
CA THR A 57 9.78 1.71 -6.72
C THR A 57 8.51 2.45 -6.30
N LEU A 58 8.60 3.32 -5.29
CA LEU A 58 7.54 4.28 -4.96
C LEU A 58 7.69 5.51 -5.86
N VAL A 59 6.68 5.79 -6.68
CA VAL A 59 6.59 7.02 -7.48
C VAL A 59 5.51 7.91 -6.87
N VAL A 60 5.87 9.14 -6.55
CA VAL A 60 4.95 10.18 -6.06
C VAL A 60 4.96 11.31 -7.06
N ASP A 61 3.80 11.62 -7.61
CA ASP A 61 3.62 12.72 -8.55
C ASP A 61 2.51 13.67 -8.05
N LEU A 62 2.64 14.95 -8.38
CA LEU A 62 1.66 15.97 -8.06
C LEU A 62 0.78 16.21 -9.27
N ILE A 63 -0.46 15.74 -9.20
CA ILE A 63 -1.46 16.01 -10.24
C ILE A 63 -2.17 17.32 -9.86
N PRO A 64 -1.97 18.42 -10.60
CA PRO A 64 -2.73 19.64 -10.36
C PRO A 64 -4.21 19.34 -10.60
N ASN A 65 -5.06 19.74 -9.66
CA ASN A 65 -6.50 19.70 -9.91
C ASN A 65 -6.81 20.65 -11.08
N GLU A 66 -7.77 20.26 -11.92
CA GLU A 66 -8.32 21.20 -12.90
C GLU A 66 -8.77 22.47 -12.16
N PRO A 67 -8.47 23.67 -12.68
CA PRO A 67 -9.00 24.88 -12.09
C PRO A 67 -10.52 24.74 -12.05
N THR A 68 -11.10 24.72 -10.85
CA THR A 68 -12.54 24.96 -10.70
C THR A 68 -12.78 26.34 -11.31
N GLU A 69 -13.56 26.39 -12.40
CA GLU A 69 -13.96 27.65 -13.03
C GLU A 69 -14.41 28.64 -11.95
N PRO A 70 -13.98 29.91 -12.03
CA PRO A 70 -14.27 30.92 -11.01
C PRO A 70 -15.77 31.22 -10.86
#